data_AF-A0A1I0LU35-F1
#
_entry.id   AF-A0A1I0LU35-F1
#
_cell.length_a   1.000
_cell.length_b   1.000
_cell.length_c   1.000
_cell.angle_alpha   90.00
_cell.angle_beta   90.00
_cell.angle_gamma   90.00
#
_symmetry.space_group_name_H-M   'P 1'
#
loop_
_entity.id
_entity.type
_entity.pdbx_description
1 polymer ?
#
loop_
_entity_poly.entity_id
_entity_poly.type
_entity_poly.pdbx_seq_one_letter_code
_entity_poly.pdbx_strand_id
1 'polypeptide(L)' 'MSRKPSLAQRAVLERCRDEQVWYDYLHPRRSGVGARTFDALFDAGWIAYGGERGSSRLLVLTEAGRAVLDAEDAS' A
#
# COMPACT_ATOMS: atom_id res chain seq x y z
N MET A 1 -14.99 9.97 -8.57
CA MET A 1 -15.42 8.60 -8.21
C MET A 1 -14.42 8.06 -7.22
N SER A 2 -14.82 7.84 -5.96
CA SER A 2 -13.96 7.17 -4.98
C SER A 2 -13.89 5.69 -5.36
N ARG A 3 -12.71 5.22 -5.79
CA ARG A 3 -12.53 3.83 -6.21
C ARG A 3 -12.29 2.99 -4.95
N LYS A 4 -13.14 2.00 -4.70
CA LYS A 4 -12.95 1.05 -3.61
C LYS A 4 -11.72 0.16 -3.89
N PRO A 5 -10.79 -0.03 -2.93
CA PRO A 5 -9.66 -0.92 -3.10
C PRO A 5 -10.13 -2.37 -3.26
N SER A 6 -9.41 -3.18 -4.04
CA SER A 6 -9.58 -4.63 -4.01
C SER A 6 -9.10 -5.20 -2.67
N LEU A 7 -9.45 -6.47 -2.37
CA LEU A 7 -8.97 -7.15 -1.15
C LEU A 7 -7.42 -7.14 -1.04
N ALA A 8 -6.72 -7.38 -2.16
CA ALA A 8 -5.26 -7.36 -2.18
C ALA A 8 -4.70 -5.95 -1.96
N GLN A 9 -5.34 -4.92 -2.52
CA GLN A 9 -4.94 -3.52 -2.29
C GLN A 9 -5.17 -3.11 -0.84
N ARG A 10 -6.34 -3.45 -0.27
CA ARG A 10 -6.68 -3.19 1.13
C ARG A 10 -5.67 -3.83 2.08
N ALA A 11 -5.33 -5.11 1.87
CA ALA A 11 -4.34 -5.79 2.70
C ALA A 11 -2.96 -5.09 2.70
N VAL A 12 -2.53 -4.53 1.56
CA VAL A 12 -1.28 -3.75 1.50
C VAL A 12 -1.41 -2.43 2.26
N LEU A 13 -2.52 -1.73 2.12
CA LEU A 13 -2.78 -0.46 2.82
C LEU A 13 -2.83 -0.67 4.34
N GLU A 14 -3.51 -1.70 4.82
CA GLU A 14 -3.57 -2.07 6.23
C GLU A 14 -2.18 -2.40 6.78
N ARG A 15 -1.35 -3.15 6.03
CA ARG A 15 0.04 -3.38 6.43
C ARG A 15 0.86 -2.09 6.50
N CYS A 16 0.72 -1.19 5.52
CA CYS A 16 1.41 0.11 5.56
C CYS A 16 0.93 1.00 6.71
N ARG A 17 -0.28 0.77 7.24
CA ARG A 17 -0.81 1.46 8.43
C ARG A 17 -0.20 0.91 9.72
N ASP A 18 -0.10 -0.41 9.82
CA ASP A 18 0.17 -1.10 11.08
C ASP A 18 1.66 -1.42 11.28
N GLU A 19 2.46 -1.50 10.20
CA GLU A 19 3.88 -1.84 10.25
C GLU A 19 4.74 -1.04 9.25
N GLN A 20 6.07 -1.04 9.47
CA GLN A 20 7.01 -0.52 8.49
C GLN A 20 7.20 -1.52 7.34
N VAL A 21 6.66 -1.18 6.18
CA VAL A 21 6.69 -2.04 4.99
C VAL A 21 7.80 -1.60 4.04
N TRP A 22 8.80 -2.45 3.82
CA TRP A 22 9.81 -2.21 2.79
C TRP A 22 9.47 -2.96 1.50
N TYR A 23 9.68 -2.32 0.35
CA TYR A 23 9.26 -2.82 -0.96
C TYR A 23 9.86 -4.21 -1.29
N ASP A 24 11.09 -4.47 -0.87
CA ASP A 24 11.77 -5.77 -1.05
C ASP A 24 11.16 -6.91 -0.22
N TYR A 25 10.53 -6.62 0.92
CA TYR A 25 9.79 -7.63 1.71
C TYR A 25 8.50 -8.08 1.03
N LEU A 26 7.91 -7.23 0.19
CA LEU A 26 6.69 -7.55 -0.55
C LEU A 26 6.95 -8.04 -1.97
N HIS A 27 8.19 -8.43 -2.31
CA HIS A 27 8.49 -9.05 -3.59
C HIS A 27 7.52 -10.22 -3.88
N PRO A 28 7.01 -10.40 -5.12
CA PRO A 28 5.96 -11.38 -5.44
C PRO A 28 6.23 -12.81 -4.94
N ARG A 29 7.51 -13.19 -4.85
CA ARG A 29 7.96 -14.49 -4.34
C ARG A 29 7.82 -14.68 -2.82
N ARG A 30 7.60 -13.62 -2.04
CA ARG A 30 7.51 -13.64 -0.56
C ARG A 30 6.13 -13.29 -0.01
N SER A 31 5.38 -12.42 -0.68
CA SER A 31 4.10 -11.91 -0.17
C SER A 31 2.88 -12.31 -1.01
N GLY A 32 3.08 -12.83 -2.22
CA GLY A 32 2.00 -13.06 -3.18
C GLY A 32 1.38 -11.77 -3.77
N VAL A 33 1.89 -10.58 -3.39
CA VAL A 33 1.43 -9.30 -3.94
C VAL A 33 2.17 -9.01 -5.25
N GLY A 34 1.43 -8.95 -6.35
CA GLY A 34 1.99 -8.65 -7.67
C GLY A 34 2.36 -7.18 -7.85
N ALA A 35 3.31 -6.90 -8.74
CA ALA A 35 3.76 -5.53 -9.07
C ALA A 35 2.60 -4.59 -9.43
N ARG A 36 1.61 -5.08 -10.19
CA ARG A 36 0.40 -4.32 -10.57
C ARG A 36 -0.41 -3.79 -9.38
N THR A 37 -0.38 -4.49 -8.24
CA THR A 37 -1.05 -4.00 -7.03
C THR A 37 -0.36 -2.74 -6.54
N PHE A 38 0.98 -2.72 -6.49
CA PHE A 38 1.73 -1.53 -6.11
C PHE A 38 1.54 -0.39 -7.10
N ASP A 39 1.66 -0.66 -8.39
CA ASP A 39 1.47 0.36 -9.43
C ASP A 39 0.11 1.05 -9.25
N ALA A 40 -0.96 0.27 -9.07
CA ALA A 40 -2.29 0.82 -8.85
C ALA A 40 -2.41 1.63 -7.54
N LEU A 41 -1.72 1.24 -6.46
CA LEU A 41 -1.73 1.97 -5.20
C LEU A 41 -0.94 3.29 -5.29
N PHE A 42 0.19 3.30 -6.02
CA PHE A 42 0.97 4.49 -6.30
C PHE A 42 0.23 5.45 -7.25
N ASP A 43 -0.35 4.93 -8.32
CA ASP A 43 -1.14 5.71 -9.30
C ASP A 43 -2.36 6.36 -8.63
N ALA A 44 -2.98 5.67 -7.67
CA ALA A 44 -4.07 6.20 -6.87
C ALA A 44 -3.62 7.22 -5.80
N GLY A 45 -2.32 7.37 -5.58
CA GLY A 45 -1.75 8.23 -4.54
C GLY A 45 -2.01 7.74 -3.12
N TRP A 46 -2.35 6.46 -2.93
CA TRP A 46 -2.68 5.89 -1.62
C TRP A 46 -1.45 5.47 -0.81
N ILE A 47 -0.33 5.24 -1.49
CA ILE A 47 0.97 5.02 -0.87
C ILE A 47 2.04 5.91 -1.52
N ALA A 48 3.11 6.16 -0.79
CA ALA A 48 4.28 6.87 -1.26
C ALA A 48 5.58 6.21 -0.76
N TYR A 49 6.73 6.69 -1.22
CA TYR A 49 8.01 6.32 -0.63
C TYR A 49 8.35 7.24 0.54
N GLY A 50 8.65 6.67 1.70
CA GLY A 50 8.96 7.42 2.93
C GLY A 50 10.44 7.46 3.30
N GLY A 51 11.27 6.62 2.67
CA GLY A 51 12.70 6.53 2.97
C GLY A 51 13.37 5.40 2.21
N GLU A 52 14.71 5.38 2.26
CA GLU A 52 15.53 4.38 1.58
C GLU A 52 16.46 3.68 2.57
N ARG A 53 16.65 2.36 2.39
CA ARG A 53 17.60 1.54 3.15
C ARG A 53 18.30 0.59 2.18
N GLY A 54 19.55 0.88 1.87
CA GLY A 54 20.27 0.14 0.82
C GLY A 54 19.56 0.29 -0.52
N SER A 55 19.19 -0.84 -1.13
CA SER A 55 18.42 -0.87 -2.38
C SER A 55 16.90 -0.94 -2.18
N SER A 56 16.40 -0.87 -0.94
CA SER A 56 14.98 -0.96 -0.63
C SER A 56 14.39 0.40 -0.28
N ARG A 57 13.08 0.55 -0.55
CA ARG A 57 12.30 1.75 -0.25
C ARG A 57 11.19 1.42 0.75
N LEU A 58 11.04 2.28 1.75
CA LEU A 58 9.94 2.23 2.70
C LEU A 58 8.65 2.70 2.01
N LEU A 59 7.62 1.89 2.09
CA LEU A 59 6.26 2.22 1.69
C LEU A 59 5.55 2.89 2.87
N VAL A 60 4.97 4.05 2.61
CA VAL A 60 4.19 4.80 3.61
C VAL A 60 2.77 5.01 3.11
N LEU A 61 1.81 4.86 4.02
CA LEU A 61 0.42 5.20 3.77
C LEU A 61 0.27 6.73 3.70
N THR A 62 -0.40 7.23 2.67
CA THR A 62 -0.71 8.67 2.54
C THR A 62 -2.02 9.00 3.26
N GLU A 63 -2.30 10.29 3.44
CA GLU A 63 -3.62 10.76 3.91
C GLU A 63 -4.76 10.26 3.01
N ALA A 64 -4.56 10.23 1.69
CA ALA A 64 -5.54 9.70 0.74
C ALA A 64 -5.75 8.19 0.93
N GLY A 65 -4.69 7.43 1.16
CA GLY A 65 -4.79 5.99 1.44
C GLY A 65 -5.49 5.71 2.78
N ARG A 66 -5.23 6.51 3.81
CA ARG A 66 -5.91 6.41 5.11
C ARG A 66 -7.40 6.70 4.98
N ALA A 67 -7.78 7.78 4.30
CA ALA A 67 -9.19 8.12 4.07
C ALA A 67 -9.97 7.00 3.35
N VAL A 68 -9.30 6.25 2.46
CA VAL A 68 -9.90 5.11 1.77
C VAL A 68 -10.13 3.91 2.70
N LEU A 69 -9.22 3.65 3.65
CA LEU A 69 -9.44 2.62 4.68
C LEU A 69 -10.60 3.00 5.61
N ASP A 70 -10.63 4.24 6.06
CA ASP A 70 -11.65 4.72 7.01
C ASP A 70 -13.06 4.68 6.39
N ALA A 71 -13.19 5.01 5.09
CA ALA A 71 -14.46 4.92 4.37
C ALA A 71 -14.99 3.48 4.25
N GLU A 72 -14.09 2.50 4.22
CA GLU A 72 -14.43 1.08 4.13
C GLU A 72 -14.84 0.48 5.47
N ASP A 73 -14.30 0.97 6.58
CA ASP A 73 -14.68 0.52 7.92
C ASP A 73 -16.04 1.10 8.36
N ALA A 74 -16.50 2.17 7.71
CA ALA A 74 -17.81 2.79 7.92
C ALA A 74 -18.95 2.18 7.06
N SER A 75 -18.62 1.28 6.13
CA SER A 75 -19.55 0.68 5.15
C SER A 75 -19.98 -0.74 5.55
#